data_AF-A0A0N5ARL6-F1
#
_entry.id   AF-A0A0N5ARL6-F1
#
_cell.length_a   1.000
_cell.length_b   1.000
_cell.length_c   1.000
_cell.angle_alpha   90.00
_cell.angle_beta   90.00
_cell.angle_gamma   90.00
#
_symmetry.space_group_name_H-M   'P 1'
#
loop_
_entity.id
_entity.type
_entity.pdbx_description
1 polymer ?
#
loop_
_entity_poly.entity_id
_entity_poly.type
_entity_poly.pdbx_seq_one_letter_code
_entity_poly.pdbx_strand_id
1 'polypeptide(L)'
;MGIGSSRGKSSEDSPTKTVRIDREEVPEEFRNVGVSNDVIERVMSQNVNSNTLDTLREELLEARQRNEELLNELYEKNKQCKLYLVIISAGNVTVQELEDRRKAFNDAIERIEKQFCTFEKENVCEAQEEEIMRCVLKNKNRVLNCIPLLNIYQDCLMKFRKEVLDKRHED
;
A
#
# COMPACT_ATOMS: atom_id res chain seq x y z
N MET A 1 -32.88 -0.18 15.82
CA MET A 1 -31.76 0.55 15.17
C MET A 1 -30.49 0.01 15.82
N GLY A 2 -29.55 -0.64 15.16
CA GLY A 2 -29.20 -0.67 13.76
C GLY A 2 -27.69 -0.46 13.66
N ILE A 3 -26.99 -1.54 13.33
CA ILE A 3 -25.69 -1.57 12.64
C ILE A 3 -24.46 -1.17 13.47
N GLY A 4 -23.70 -2.20 13.84
CA GLY A 4 -22.25 -2.13 13.84
C GLY A 4 -21.70 -2.32 12.43
N SER A 5 -20.60 -1.63 12.12
CA SER A 5 -19.67 -2.02 11.05
C SER A 5 -18.24 -1.74 11.48
N SER A 6 -17.52 -2.85 11.65
CA SER A 6 -16.16 -3.15 11.20
C SER A 6 -15.21 -2.01 10.83
N ARG A 7 -14.02 -2.04 11.43
CA ARG A 7 -12.68 -1.96 10.80
C ARG A 7 -11.67 -2.21 11.93
N GLY A 8 -10.70 -3.10 11.80
CA GLY A 8 -9.84 -3.35 10.65
C GLY A 8 -8.43 -3.10 11.18
N LYS A 9 -7.75 -4.16 11.60
CA LYS A 9 -6.38 -4.10 12.13
C LYS A 9 -5.41 -3.91 10.97
N SER A 10 -4.59 -2.89 11.06
CA SER A 10 -3.30 -2.80 10.39
C SER A 10 -2.24 -2.40 11.41
N SER A 11 -1.03 -2.94 11.19
CA SER A 11 0.28 -2.54 11.71
C SER A 11 0.51 -2.61 13.22
N GLU A 12 1.49 -3.41 13.65
CA GLU A 12 2.79 -2.87 14.10
C GLU A 12 3.77 -3.98 14.55
N ASP A 13 5.00 -3.79 14.09
CA ASP A 13 6.29 -4.20 14.64
C ASP A 13 6.26 -4.76 16.07
N SER A 14 6.58 -6.06 16.24
CA SER A 14 6.67 -6.65 17.58
C SER A 14 8.09 -6.55 18.13
N PRO A 15 8.38 -5.69 19.12
CA PRO A 15 9.63 -5.79 19.85
C PRO A 15 9.58 -7.07 20.69
N THR A 16 10.68 -7.85 20.68
CA THR A 16 10.83 -9.03 21.54
C THR A 16 10.53 -8.64 22.98
N LYS A 17 9.44 -9.20 23.53
CA LYS A 17 8.94 -8.93 24.87
C LYS A 17 9.95 -9.44 25.89
N THR A 18 10.92 -8.61 26.24
CA THR A 18 11.93 -8.92 27.24
C THR A 18 11.27 -8.81 28.61
N VAL A 19 11.04 -9.94 29.26
CA VAL A 19 10.51 -9.97 30.63
C VAL A 19 11.66 -9.69 31.59
N ARG A 20 11.60 -8.57 32.30
CA ARG A 20 12.51 -8.26 33.40
C ARG A 20 11.86 -8.79 34.67
N ILE A 21 12.59 -9.64 35.40
CA ILE A 21 12.14 -10.23 36.67
C ILE A 21 12.91 -9.52 37.77
N ASP A 22 12.20 -8.88 38.68
CA ASP A 22 12.81 -8.18 39.81
C ASP A 22 13.18 -9.18 40.93
N ARG A 23 14.16 -8.83 41.77
CA ARG A 23 14.74 -9.77 42.75
C ARG A 23 13.73 -10.18 43.84
N GLU A 24 12.69 -9.38 44.06
CA GLU A 24 11.58 -9.70 44.94
C GLU A 24 10.60 -10.73 44.33
N GLU A 25 10.57 -10.89 43.01
CA GLU A 25 9.68 -11.83 42.31
C GLU A 25 10.23 -13.27 42.23
N VAL A 26 11.48 -13.47 42.64
CA VAL A 26 12.12 -14.79 42.67
C VAL A 26 11.64 -15.57 43.91
N PRO A 27 11.03 -16.76 43.75
CA PRO A 27 10.55 -17.55 44.88
C PRO A 27 11.67 -17.90 45.86
N GLU A 28 11.34 -17.93 47.16
CA GLU A 28 12.32 -18.12 48.25
C GLU A 28 13.10 -19.44 48.11
N GLU A 29 12.48 -20.46 47.52
CA GLU A 29 13.05 -21.79 47.30
C GLU A 29 14.27 -21.75 46.35
N PHE A 30 14.33 -20.78 45.44
CA PHE A 30 15.43 -20.61 44.49
C PHE A 30 16.48 -19.61 44.98
N ARG A 31 16.19 -18.87 46.06
CA ARG A 31 17.05 -17.80 46.57
C ARG A 31 18.37 -18.32 47.15
N ASN A 32 18.36 -19.57 47.62
CA ASN A 32 19.48 -20.22 48.29
C ASN A 32 20.24 -21.22 47.39
N VAL A 33 19.81 -21.40 46.13
CA VAL A 33 20.46 -22.31 45.18
C VAL A 33 21.53 -21.53 44.43
N GLY A 34 22.79 -21.71 44.82
CA GLY A 34 23.94 -21.12 44.13
C GLY A 34 24.20 -21.85 42.81
N VAL A 35 24.31 -21.09 41.72
CA VAL A 35 24.79 -21.62 40.44
C VAL A 35 26.33 -21.60 40.48
N SER A 36 26.98 -22.69 40.06
CA SER A 36 28.44 -22.75 39.98
C SER A 36 28.98 -21.68 39.03
N ASN A 37 30.10 -21.04 39.39
CA ASN A 37 30.76 -20.03 38.55
C ASN A 37 31.07 -20.57 37.15
N ASP A 38 31.40 -21.85 37.01
CA ASP A 38 31.66 -22.49 35.71
C ASP A 38 30.43 -22.51 34.78
N VAL A 39 29.22 -22.59 35.36
CA VAL A 39 27.96 -22.56 34.61
C VAL A 39 27.61 -21.12 34.24
N ILE A 40 27.87 -20.18 35.13
CA ILE A 40 27.69 -18.74 34.87
C ILE A 40 28.60 -18.29 33.72
N GLU A 41 29.89 -18.64 33.77
CA GLU A 41 30.84 -18.33 32.70
C GLU A 41 30.44 -18.99 31.39
N ARG A 42 29.98 -20.24 31.41
CA ARG A 42 29.51 -20.93 30.20
C ARG A 42 28.30 -20.24 29.57
N VAL A 43 27.32 -19.80 30.37
CA VAL A 43 26.12 -19.11 29.87
C VAL A 43 26.46 -17.70 29.39
N MET A 44 27.33 -16.97 30.10
CA MET A 44 27.80 -15.65 29.65
C MET A 44 28.62 -15.76 28.35
N SER A 45 29.46 -16.78 28.20
CA SER A 45 30.21 -17.03 26.97
C SER A 45 29.33 -17.51 25.81
N GLN A 46 28.21 -18.20 26.09
CA GLN A 46 27.21 -18.56 25.07
C GLN A 46 26.37 -17.38 24.59
N ASN A 47 26.13 -16.37 25.46
CA ASN A 47 25.28 -15.23 25.14
C ASN A 47 26.06 -14.03 24.60
N VAL A 48 27.39 -14.10 24.59
CA VAL A 48 28.28 -13.08 24.06
C VAL A 48 29.18 -13.74 23.01
N ASN A 49 28.65 -13.92 21.81
CA ASN A 49 29.51 -13.84 20.63
C ASN A 49 30.03 -12.40 20.59
N SER A 50 31.11 -12.10 21.32
CA SER A 50 31.68 -10.74 21.50
C SER A 50 31.85 -10.04 20.16
N ASN A 51 32.29 -10.81 19.15
CA ASN A 51 32.45 -10.33 17.79
C ASN A 51 31.14 -9.83 17.17
N THR A 52 29.99 -10.45 17.47
CA THR A 52 28.68 -9.99 16.94
C THR A 52 28.13 -8.77 17.65
N LEU A 53 28.44 -8.60 18.94
CA LEU A 53 27.96 -7.44 19.71
C LEU A 53 28.73 -6.19 19.30
N ASP A 54 30.05 -6.33 19.11
CA ASP A 54 30.89 -5.22 18.66
C ASP A 54 30.59 -4.84 17.20
N THR A 55 30.30 -5.79 16.30
CA THR A 55 29.82 -5.48 14.94
C THR A 55 28.46 -4.78 14.97
N LEU A 56 27.52 -5.22 15.80
CA LEU A 56 26.21 -4.57 15.93
C LEU A 56 26.32 -3.14 16.48
N ARG A 57 27.30 -2.86 17.36
CA ARG A 57 27.58 -1.50 17.85
C ARG A 57 28.13 -0.60 16.75
N GLU A 58 29.03 -1.13 15.93
CA GLU A 58 29.61 -0.41 14.79
C GLU A 58 28.55 -0.11 13.73
N GLU A 59 27.74 -1.10 13.35
CA GLU A 59 26.60 -0.93 12.44
C GLU A 59 25.58 0.10 12.96
N LEU A 60 25.33 0.13 14.27
CA LEU A 60 24.42 1.09 14.89
C LEU A 60 24.99 2.52 14.85
N LEU A 61 26.29 2.69 15.04
CA LEU A 61 26.97 3.97 14.91
C LEU A 61 26.92 4.49 13.47
N GLU A 62 27.23 3.63 12.49
CA GLU A 62 27.13 3.97 11.07
C GLU A 62 25.70 4.32 10.66
N ALA A 63 24.71 3.57 11.15
CA ALA A 63 23.31 3.84 10.87
C ALA A 63 22.87 5.18 11.46
N ARG A 64 23.34 5.55 12.65
CA ARG A 64 23.09 6.87 13.25
C ARG A 64 23.72 7.99 12.43
N GLN A 65 24.96 7.82 12.01
CA GLN A 65 25.66 8.81 11.18
C GLN A 65 24.97 9.01 9.82
N ARG A 66 24.61 7.91 9.14
CA ARG A 66 23.84 7.98 7.88
C ARG A 66 22.48 8.66 8.07
N ASN A 67 21.81 8.43 9.19
CA ASN A 67 20.53 9.07 9.48
C ASN A 67 20.68 10.59 9.71
N GLU A 68 21.75 11.01 10.39
CA GLU A 68 22.07 12.43 10.58
C GLU A 68 22.40 13.12 9.25
N GLU A 69 23.17 12.47 8.39
CA GLU A 69 23.45 12.95 7.02
C GLU A 69 22.17 13.10 6.19
N LEU A 70 21.28 12.09 6.23
CA LEU A 70 20.00 12.12 5.54
C LEU A 70 19.07 13.22 6.09
N LEU A 71 19.06 13.43 7.41
CA LEU A 71 18.30 14.52 8.03
C LEU A 71 18.81 15.89 7.58
N ASN A 72 20.13 16.07 7.47
CA ASN A 72 20.73 17.30 6.95
C ASN A 72 20.43 17.51 5.47
N GLU A 73 20.50 16.45 4.65
CA GLU A 73 20.13 16.52 3.24
C GLU A 73 18.65 16.87 3.06
N LEU A 74 17.76 16.23 3.82
CA LEU A 74 16.33 16.56 3.84
C LEU A 74 16.10 18.00 4.27
N TYR A 75 16.84 18.51 5.25
CA TYR A 75 16.74 19.90 5.69
C TYR A 75 17.14 20.88 4.60
N GLU A 76 18.27 20.65 3.92
CA GLU A 76 18.72 21.47 2.79
C GLU A 76 17.76 21.42 1.60
N LYS A 77 17.27 20.23 1.24
CA LYS A 77 16.26 20.06 0.19
C LYS A 77 14.94 20.74 0.56
N ASN A 78 14.51 20.66 1.82
CA ASN A 78 13.29 21.33 2.31
C ASN A 78 13.45 22.86 2.27
N LYS A 79 14.63 23.38 2.66
CA LYS A 79 14.97 24.81 2.54
C LYS A 79 14.93 25.26 1.07
N GLN A 80 15.44 24.45 0.15
CA GLN A 80 15.38 24.71 -1.29
C GLN A 80 13.93 24.67 -1.83
N CYS A 81 13.11 23.73 -1.37
CA CYS A 81 11.68 23.67 -1.70
C CYS A 81 10.88 24.85 -1.13
N LYS A 82 11.19 25.29 0.10
CA LYS A 82 10.57 26.49 0.70
C LYS A 82 10.97 27.74 -0.07
N LEU A 83 12.23 27.86 -0.49
CA LEU A 83 12.67 28.93 -1.38
C LEU A 83 11.97 28.85 -2.74
N TYR A 84 11.78 27.66 -3.31
CA TYR A 84 11.05 27.49 -4.57
C TYR A 84 9.56 27.82 -4.44
N LEU A 85 8.91 27.46 -3.33
CA LEU A 85 7.52 27.83 -3.03
C LEU A 85 7.38 29.34 -2.79
N VAL A 86 8.36 29.96 -2.10
CA VAL A 86 8.42 31.41 -1.95
C VAL A 86 8.69 32.09 -3.29
N ILE A 87 9.52 31.53 -4.18
CA ILE A 87 9.76 32.06 -5.53
C ILE A 87 8.53 31.89 -6.44
N ILE A 88 7.77 30.80 -6.32
CA ILE A 88 6.49 30.63 -7.03
C ILE A 88 5.42 31.58 -6.46
N SER A 89 5.45 31.82 -5.14
CA SER A 89 4.55 32.77 -4.46
C SER A 89 4.96 34.23 -4.65
N ALA A 90 6.24 34.53 -4.91
CA ALA A 90 6.80 35.86 -5.08
C ALA A 90 7.05 36.22 -6.54
N GLY A 91 7.05 35.23 -7.43
CA GLY A 91 6.77 35.46 -8.84
C GLY A 91 5.34 35.96 -8.93
N ASN A 92 5.15 37.16 -9.50
CA ASN A 92 3.84 37.66 -9.89
C ASN A 92 3.28 36.72 -10.97
N VAL A 93 2.83 35.53 -10.58
CA VAL A 93 2.07 34.67 -11.46
C VAL A 93 0.74 35.39 -11.66
N THR A 94 0.62 36.03 -12.81
CA THR A 94 -0.58 36.79 -13.13
C THR A 94 -1.76 35.82 -13.25
N VAL A 95 -2.97 36.31 -12.98
CA VAL A 95 -4.20 35.51 -13.19
C VAL A 95 -4.24 34.95 -14.62
N GLN A 96 -3.68 35.70 -15.58
CA GLN A 96 -3.53 35.29 -16.98
C GLN A 96 -2.65 34.04 -17.15
N GLU A 97 -1.50 33.96 -16.47
CA GLU A 97 -0.63 32.77 -16.55
C GLU A 97 -1.29 31.52 -15.92
N LEU A 98 -2.11 31.70 -14.89
CA LEU A 98 -2.91 30.60 -14.32
C LEU A 98 -4.00 30.13 -15.29
N GLU A 99 -4.64 31.07 -15.99
CA GLU A 99 -5.62 30.75 -17.03
C GLU A 99 -4.97 30.06 -18.23
N ASP A 100 -3.80 30.50 -18.66
CA ASP A 100 -3.05 29.87 -19.76
C ASP A 100 -2.61 28.44 -19.38
N ARG A 101 -2.16 28.22 -18.14
CA ARG A 101 -1.84 26.88 -17.63
C ARG A 101 -3.07 26.00 -17.52
N ARG A 102 -4.20 26.54 -17.06
CA ARG A 102 -5.49 25.82 -17.01
C ARG A 102 -5.95 25.44 -18.40
N LYS A 103 -5.82 26.35 -19.37
CA LYS A 103 -6.16 26.09 -20.77
C LYS A 103 -5.27 25.02 -21.38
N ALA A 104 -3.95 25.09 -21.19
CA ALA A 104 -3.02 24.06 -21.65
C ALA A 104 -3.33 22.68 -21.06
N PHE A 105 -3.75 22.61 -19.79
CA PHE A 105 -4.16 21.37 -19.15
C PHE A 105 -5.47 20.82 -19.72
N ASN A 106 -6.47 21.68 -19.94
CA ASN A 106 -7.73 21.28 -20.57
C ASN A 106 -7.51 20.80 -22.02
N ASP A 107 -6.68 21.49 -22.80
CA ASP A 107 -6.32 21.07 -24.15
C ASP A 107 -5.61 19.71 -24.17
N ALA A 108 -4.83 19.40 -23.12
CA ALA A 108 -4.20 18.09 -22.97
C ALA A 108 -5.23 17.00 -22.62
N ILE A 109 -6.20 17.31 -21.75
CA ILE A 109 -7.32 16.41 -21.45
C ILE A 109 -8.11 16.13 -22.73
N GLU A 110 -8.49 17.15 -23.50
CA GLU A 110 -9.24 16.97 -24.75
C GLU A 110 -8.48 16.10 -25.75
N ARG A 111 -7.15 16.21 -25.82
CA ARG A 111 -6.33 15.34 -26.67
C ARG A 111 -6.32 13.90 -26.20
N ILE A 112 -6.21 13.68 -24.89
CA ILE A 112 -6.25 12.34 -24.29
C ILE A 112 -7.63 11.72 -24.49
N GLU A 113 -8.70 12.46 -24.22
CA GLU A 113 -10.07 12.02 -24.46
C GLU A 113 -10.30 11.71 -25.94
N LYS A 114 -9.79 12.55 -26.85
CA LYS A 114 -9.89 12.29 -28.29
C LYS A 114 -9.12 11.05 -28.71
N GLN A 115 -7.97 10.76 -28.11
CA GLN A 115 -7.14 9.62 -28.47
C GLN A 115 -7.58 8.31 -27.81
N PHE A 116 -8.12 8.36 -26.60
CA PHE A 116 -8.37 7.18 -25.78
C PHE A 116 -9.85 6.97 -25.42
N CYS A 117 -10.67 8.03 -25.42
CA CYS A 117 -12.07 7.97 -24.99
C CYS A 117 -13.07 8.10 -26.14
N THR A 118 -12.64 8.38 -27.38
CA THR A 118 -13.55 8.45 -28.54
C THR A 118 -14.02 7.08 -29.03
N PHE A 119 -13.39 6.00 -28.58
CA PHE A 119 -13.75 4.64 -28.97
C PHE A 119 -14.33 3.86 -27.78
N GLU A 120 -15.47 4.33 -27.27
CA GLU A 120 -16.34 3.50 -26.46
C GLU A 120 -17.23 2.67 -27.40
N LYS A 121 -17.02 1.37 -27.42
CA LYS A 121 -17.88 0.46 -28.19
C LYS A 121 -19.21 0.26 -27.47
N GLU A 122 -20.30 0.31 -28.22
CA GLU A 122 -21.65 0.01 -27.73
C GLU A 122 -21.70 -1.36 -27.04
N ASN A 123 -22.53 -1.49 -25.99
CA ASN A 123 -22.66 -2.73 -25.22
C ASN A 123 -23.39 -3.80 -26.04
N VAL A 124 -22.63 -4.58 -26.82
CA VAL A 124 -23.16 -5.66 -27.66
C VAL A 124 -23.86 -6.77 -26.86
N CYS A 125 -23.56 -6.90 -25.56
CA CYS A 125 -24.09 -7.95 -24.69
C CYS A 125 -25.22 -7.47 -23.74
N GLU A 126 -25.78 -6.28 -24.00
CA GLU A 126 -26.84 -5.68 -23.18
C GLU A 126 -28.07 -6.59 -23.07
N ALA A 127 -28.50 -7.21 -24.17
CA ALA A 127 -29.68 -8.08 -24.18
C ALA A 127 -29.54 -9.30 -23.24
N GLN A 128 -28.34 -9.88 -23.16
CA GLN A 128 -28.04 -11.00 -22.27
C GLN A 128 -27.94 -10.54 -20.81
N GLU A 129 -27.44 -9.33 -20.57
CA GLU A 129 -27.41 -8.70 -19.25
C GLU A 129 -28.82 -8.46 -18.72
N GLU A 130 -29.71 -7.89 -19.55
CA GLU A 130 -31.12 -7.70 -19.20
C GLU A 130 -31.82 -9.02 -18.85
N GLU A 131 -31.53 -10.10 -19.58
CA GLU A 131 -32.11 -11.42 -19.33
C GLU A 131 -31.64 -12.02 -18.01
N ILE A 132 -30.33 -11.90 -17.71
CA ILE A 132 -29.77 -12.28 -16.41
C ILE A 132 -30.44 -11.48 -15.29
N MET A 133 -30.53 -10.15 -15.44
CA MET A 133 -31.14 -9.28 -14.45
C MET A 133 -32.62 -9.62 -14.23
N ARG A 134 -33.37 -9.88 -15.31
CA ARG A 134 -34.76 -10.34 -15.25
C ARG A 134 -34.88 -11.67 -14.50
N CYS A 135 -33.97 -12.61 -14.73
CA CYS A 135 -33.94 -13.89 -14.01
C CYS A 135 -33.65 -13.72 -12.51
N VAL A 136 -32.66 -12.89 -12.17
CA VAL A 136 -32.26 -12.61 -10.78
C VAL A 136 -33.41 -11.93 -10.02
N LEU A 137 -34.05 -10.93 -10.64
CA LEU A 137 -35.19 -10.22 -10.06
C LEU A 137 -36.38 -11.14 -9.82
N LYS A 138 -36.61 -12.12 -10.72
CA LYS A 138 -37.67 -13.12 -10.59
C LYS A 138 -37.34 -14.21 -9.55
N ASN A 139 -36.05 -14.54 -9.35
CA ASN A 139 -35.58 -15.62 -8.50
C ASN A 139 -34.68 -15.12 -7.34
N LYS A 140 -35.16 -14.13 -6.57
CA LYS A 140 -34.36 -13.48 -5.50
C LYS A 140 -33.74 -14.45 -4.49
N ASN A 141 -34.43 -15.55 -4.17
CA ASN A 141 -33.98 -16.54 -3.19
C ASN A 141 -33.30 -17.76 -3.83
N ARG A 142 -33.19 -17.81 -5.17
CA ARG A 142 -32.67 -18.95 -5.93
C ARG A 142 -31.87 -18.48 -7.16
N VAL A 143 -30.90 -17.60 -6.95
CA VAL A 143 -30.07 -17.00 -8.01
C VAL A 143 -29.29 -18.06 -8.81
N LEU A 144 -28.98 -19.21 -8.21
CA LEU A 144 -28.31 -20.32 -8.89
C LEU A 144 -29.11 -20.87 -10.09
N ASN A 145 -30.42 -20.67 -10.13
CA ASN A 145 -31.24 -21.03 -11.29
C ASN A 145 -30.92 -20.19 -12.54
N CYS A 146 -30.25 -19.06 -12.38
CA CYS A 146 -29.85 -18.17 -13.47
C CYS A 146 -28.45 -18.49 -14.02
N ILE A 147 -27.72 -19.46 -13.44
CA ILE A 147 -26.38 -19.87 -13.90
C ILE A 147 -26.33 -20.23 -15.39
N PRO A 148 -27.31 -20.92 -15.99
CA PRO A 148 -27.27 -21.23 -17.42
C PRO A 148 -27.18 -19.98 -18.32
N LEU A 149 -27.76 -18.85 -17.89
CA LEU A 149 -27.71 -17.58 -18.62
C LEU A 149 -26.31 -16.95 -18.59
N LEU A 150 -25.50 -17.26 -17.57
CA LEU A 150 -24.14 -16.74 -17.45
C LEU A 150 -23.23 -17.27 -18.56
N ASN A 151 -23.41 -18.53 -18.98
CA ASN A 151 -22.61 -19.11 -20.06
C ASN A 151 -22.85 -18.36 -21.39
N ILE A 152 -24.11 -18.02 -21.66
CA ILE A 152 -24.51 -17.29 -22.87
C ILE A 152 -23.90 -15.87 -22.86
N TYR A 153 -23.91 -15.21 -21.70
CA TYR A 153 -23.30 -13.90 -21.52
C TYR A 153 -21.77 -13.95 -21.65
N GLN A 154 -21.12 -14.95 -21.06
CA GLN A 154 -19.68 -15.16 -21.18
C GLN A 154 -19.27 -15.40 -22.64
N ASP A 155 -20.03 -16.20 -23.39
CA ASP A 155 -19.78 -16.41 -24.81
C ASP A 155 -19.91 -15.11 -25.61
N CYS A 156 -20.88 -14.26 -25.29
CA CYS A 156 -21.03 -12.94 -25.90
C CYS A 156 -19.81 -12.05 -25.62
N LEU A 157 -19.37 -11.97 -24.35
CA LEU A 157 -18.20 -11.19 -23.96
C LEU A 157 -16.92 -11.69 -24.63
N MET A 158 -16.73 -13.01 -24.74
CA MET A 158 -15.56 -13.60 -25.37
C MET A 158 -15.52 -13.32 -26.88
N LYS A 159 -16.66 -13.38 -27.57
CA LYS A 159 -16.76 -13.01 -28.99
C LYS A 159 -16.48 -11.53 -29.21
N PHE A 160 -17.09 -10.67 -28.39
CA PHE A 160 -16.87 -9.22 -28.47
C PHE A 160 -15.40 -8.85 -28.20
N ARG A 161 -14.81 -9.43 -27.14
CA ARG A 161 -13.39 -9.24 -26.82
C ARG A 161 -12.49 -9.68 -27.98
N LYS A 162 -12.79 -10.82 -28.60
CA LYS A 162 -12.05 -11.31 -29.76
C LYS A 162 -12.16 -10.33 -30.93
N GLU A 163 -13.35 -9.85 -31.26
CA GLU A 163 -13.56 -8.86 -32.32
C GLU A 163 -12.80 -7.56 -32.07
N VAL A 164 -12.77 -7.07 -30.82
CA VAL A 164 -12.04 -5.84 -30.44
C VAL A 164 -10.53 -6.03 -30.50
N LEU A 165 -10.01 -7.23 -30.22
CA LEU A 165 -8.59 -7.53 -30.31
C LEU A 165 -8.16 -7.76 -31.78
N ASP A 166 -8.98 -8.48 -32.56
CA ASP A 166 -8.70 -8.77 -33.96
C ASP A 166 -8.74 -7.50 -34.82
N LYS A 167 -9.74 -6.62 -34.63
CA LYS A 167 -9.82 -5.34 -35.36
C LYS A 167 -8.67 -4.37 -35.05
N ARG A 168 -8.05 -4.50 -33.87
CA ARG A 168 -6.89 -3.67 -33.48
C ARG A 168 -5.59 -4.00 -34.23
N HIS A 169 -5.56 -5.10 -34.98
CA HIS A 169 -4.42 -5.51 -35.79
C HIS A 169 -4.55 -5.15 -37.28
N GLU A 170 -5.70 -4.59 -37.69
CA GLU A 170 -5.95 -4.17 -39.08
C GLU A 170 -5.84 -2.65 -39.28
N ASP A 171 -5.81 -1.86 -38.20
CA ASP A 171 -5.54 -0.42 -38.16
C ASP A 171 -4.09 -0.13 -37.72
#